data_AF-A0A6N9T548-F1
#
_entry.id   AF-A0A6N9T548-F1
#
_cell.length_a   1.000
_cell.length_b   1.000
_cell.length_c   1.000
_cell.angle_alpha   90.00
_cell.angle_beta   90.00
_cell.angle_gamma   90.00
#
_symmetry.space_group_name_H-M   'P 1'
#
loop_
_entity.id
_entity.type
_entity.pdbx_description
1 polymer ?
#
loop_
_entity_poly.entity_id
_entity_poly.type
_entity_poly.pdbx_seq_one_letter_code
_entity_poly.pdbx_strand_id
1 'polypeptide(L)'
;MNDEVKMDTARDRDLHARLLKLQSAWLKERGLLDRPWFILGAAPEPALPERLPPNTAHIHVKYSGHSARRHGLPAGDLTFLTHKATPGHLKGLEIRNVLRLRRRLPRLAAMARWFGVAGSSEATITHTERDRLVLQTLGSLFASGGGDKRPSNGVVLISYAIAVGIPQIIVAGLSVDRDGHDYNPNAKPRRHKEEDKAALREIARLAPQVVTTEADLAEATGLALYRP
;
A
#
# COMPACT_ATOMS: atom_id res chain seq x y z
N MET A 1 5.51 15.27 35.56
CA MET A 1 5.56 15.26 34.07
C MET A 1 5.37 13.84 33.55
N ASN A 2 4.24 13.18 33.89
CA ASN A 2 4.04 11.75 33.56
C ASN A 2 2.59 11.37 33.19
N ASP A 3 1.67 12.35 33.10
CA ASP A 3 0.27 12.10 32.75
C ASP A 3 -0.09 12.57 31.33
N GLU A 4 0.57 13.61 30.79
CA GLU A 4 0.35 14.09 29.41
C GLU A 4 0.84 13.10 28.34
N VAL A 5 1.95 12.39 28.58
CA VAL A 5 2.49 11.40 27.62
C VAL A 5 1.64 10.12 27.58
N LYS A 6 0.97 9.76 28.69
CA LYS A 6 0.07 8.59 28.72
C LYS A 6 -1.27 8.87 28.04
N MET A 7 -1.80 10.09 28.18
CA MET A 7 -3.10 10.48 27.61
C MET A 7 -3.08 10.58 26.07
N ASP A 8 -1.93 10.93 25.49
CA ASP A 8 -1.73 11.00 24.03
C ASP A 8 -1.79 9.60 23.38
N THR A 9 -1.26 8.56 24.05
CA THR A 9 -1.26 7.18 23.50
C THR A 9 -2.62 6.49 23.48
N ALA A 10 -3.51 6.80 24.42
CA ALA A 10 -4.83 6.16 24.50
C ALA A 10 -5.78 6.75 23.44
N ARG A 11 -5.80 8.08 23.32
CA ARG A 11 -6.54 8.79 22.28
C ARG A 11 -6.04 8.43 20.90
N ASP A 12 -4.72 8.34 20.71
CA ASP A 12 -4.15 7.93 19.42
C ASP A 12 -4.47 6.49 19.06
N ARG A 13 -4.49 5.57 20.02
CA ARG A 13 -4.95 4.19 19.80
C ARG A 13 -6.41 4.13 19.40
N ASP A 14 -7.29 4.88 20.06
CA ASP A 14 -8.71 4.95 19.70
C ASP A 14 -8.91 5.54 18.29
N LEU A 15 -8.23 6.63 17.96
CA LEU A 15 -8.27 7.22 16.61
C LEU A 15 -7.79 6.25 15.53
N HIS A 16 -6.75 5.47 15.82
CA HIS A 16 -6.25 4.45 14.91
C HIS A 16 -7.25 3.29 14.74
N ALA A 17 -7.80 2.76 15.83
CA ALA A 17 -8.81 1.70 15.77
C ALA A 17 -10.05 2.13 14.99
N ARG A 18 -10.50 3.38 15.18
CA ARG A 18 -11.60 3.97 14.39
C ARG A 18 -11.26 4.10 12.91
N LEU A 19 -10.03 4.49 12.57
CA LEU A 19 -9.56 4.51 11.19
C LEU A 19 -9.64 3.11 10.59
N LEU A 20 -9.06 2.10 11.24
CA LEU A 20 -9.06 0.73 10.73
C LEU A 20 -10.48 0.21 10.55
N LYS A 21 -11.36 0.41 11.53
CA LYS A 21 -12.77 0.01 11.43
C LYS A 21 -13.46 0.62 10.19
N LEU A 22 -13.25 1.91 9.95
CA LEU A 22 -13.81 2.58 8.76
C LEU A 22 -13.23 2.01 7.45
N GLN A 23 -11.91 1.81 7.40
CA GLN A 23 -11.23 1.31 6.21
C GLN A 23 -11.63 -0.14 5.90
N SER A 24 -11.70 -1.00 6.92
CA SER A 24 -12.17 -2.38 6.78
C SER A 24 -13.64 -2.44 6.36
N ALA A 25 -14.52 -1.58 6.90
CA ALA A 25 -15.91 -1.49 6.46
C ALA A 25 -16.00 -1.07 4.98
N TRP A 26 -15.25 -0.04 4.58
CA TRP A 26 -15.19 0.43 3.20
C TRP A 26 -14.73 -0.66 2.22
N LEU A 27 -13.69 -1.43 2.60
CA LEU A 27 -13.19 -2.56 1.83
C LEU A 27 -14.21 -3.70 1.77
N LYS A 28 -14.90 -3.99 2.87
CA LYS A 28 -15.91 -5.04 2.96
C LYS A 28 -17.11 -4.76 2.06
N GLU A 29 -17.62 -3.53 2.06
CA GLU A 29 -18.72 -3.09 1.19
C GLU A 29 -18.38 -3.24 -0.31
N ARG A 30 -17.08 -3.25 -0.65
CA ARG A 30 -16.58 -3.44 -2.02
C ARG A 30 -16.17 -4.88 -2.32
N GLY A 31 -16.37 -5.79 -1.38
CA GLY A 31 -15.94 -7.17 -1.50
C GLY A 31 -14.43 -7.29 -1.70
N LEU A 32 -13.62 -6.46 -1.04
CA LEU A 32 -12.15 -6.46 -1.15
C LEU A 32 -11.47 -7.01 0.10
N LEU A 33 -12.13 -6.97 1.27
CA LEU A 33 -11.51 -7.29 2.56
C LEU A 33 -11.12 -8.78 2.66
N ASP A 34 -12.02 -9.66 2.25
CA ASP A 34 -11.90 -11.11 2.46
C ASP A 34 -11.21 -11.85 1.28
N ARG A 35 -10.63 -11.09 0.34
CA ARG A 35 -9.96 -11.63 -0.86
C ARG A 35 -8.44 -11.57 -0.71
N PRO A 36 -7.69 -12.51 -1.28
CA PRO A 36 -6.26 -12.33 -1.51
C PRO A 36 -6.02 -11.08 -2.35
N TRP A 37 -4.99 -10.30 -2.04
CA TRP A 37 -4.61 -9.13 -2.81
C TRP A 37 -3.39 -9.44 -3.66
N PHE A 38 -3.48 -9.15 -4.95
CA PHE A 38 -2.32 -9.05 -5.84
C PHE A 38 -1.96 -7.57 -6.01
N ILE A 39 -0.86 -7.15 -5.38
CA ILE A 39 -0.36 -5.78 -5.43
C ILE A 39 0.67 -5.66 -6.54
N LEU A 40 0.36 -4.83 -7.54
CA LEU A 40 1.28 -4.51 -8.63
C LEU A 40 1.93 -3.13 -8.41
N GLY A 41 3.26 -3.16 -8.23
CA GLY A 41 4.12 -2.00 -8.19
C GLY A 41 4.50 -1.46 -9.57
N ALA A 42 5.51 -0.59 -9.60
CA ALA A 42 5.91 0.17 -10.80
C ALA A 42 7.29 -0.23 -11.36
N ALA A 43 7.87 -1.34 -10.91
CA ALA A 43 9.13 -1.84 -11.45
C ALA A 43 8.97 -2.25 -12.92
N PRO A 44 10.00 -2.02 -13.75
CA PRO A 44 10.05 -2.56 -15.11
C PRO A 44 10.05 -4.08 -15.04
N GLU A 45 9.32 -4.70 -15.97
CA GLU A 45 9.26 -6.16 -16.15
C GLU A 45 8.93 -6.90 -14.85
N PRO A 46 7.73 -6.68 -14.28
CA PRO A 46 7.31 -7.38 -13.08
C PRO A 46 7.26 -8.90 -13.33
N ALA A 47 7.77 -9.70 -12.39
CA ALA A 47 7.63 -11.15 -12.42
C ALA A 47 6.16 -11.51 -12.13
N LEU A 48 5.34 -11.61 -13.17
CA LEU A 48 3.93 -11.94 -13.02
C LEU A 48 3.75 -13.46 -12.82
N PRO A 49 2.95 -13.90 -11.85
CA PRO A 49 2.70 -15.32 -11.64
C PRO A 49 1.78 -15.86 -12.75
N GLU A 50 2.01 -17.10 -13.17
CA GLU A 50 1.12 -17.76 -14.15
C GLU A 50 -0.30 -17.94 -13.63
N ARG A 51 -0.44 -18.17 -12.31
CA ARG A 51 -1.72 -18.37 -11.65
C ARG A 51 -1.78 -17.63 -10.32
N LEU A 52 -2.83 -16.85 -10.14
CA LEU A 52 -3.22 -16.27 -8.86
C LEU A 52 -4.29 -17.15 -8.20
N PRO A 53 -4.47 -17.05 -6.87
CA PRO A 53 -5.59 -17.68 -6.20
C PRO A 53 -6.93 -17.28 -6.86
N PRO A 54 -7.95 -18.14 -6.82
CA PRO A 54 -9.29 -17.74 -7.23
C PRO A 54 -9.76 -16.52 -6.45
N ASN A 55 -10.56 -15.66 -7.08
CA ASN A 55 -11.14 -14.47 -6.46
C ASN A 55 -10.09 -13.46 -5.92
N THR A 56 -8.86 -13.44 -6.43
CA THR A 56 -7.87 -12.41 -6.07
C THR A 56 -8.34 -11.01 -6.49
N ALA A 57 -8.11 -10.03 -5.62
CA ALA A 57 -8.31 -8.61 -5.91
C ALA A 57 -7.05 -8.00 -6.53
N HIS A 58 -7.21 -7.27 -7.63
CA HIS A 58 -6.10 -6.61 -8.32
C HIS A 58 -5.90 -5.20 -7.78
N ILE A 59 -4.76 -4.96 -7.15
CA ILE A 59 -4.46 -3.71 -6.44
C ILE A 59 -3.27 -3.02 -7.12
N HIS A 60 -3.49 -1.81 -7.63
CA HIS A 60 -2.49 -1.09 -8.41
C HIS A 60 -1.89 0.09 -7.62
N VAL A 61 -0.55 0.15 -7.57
CA VAL A 61 0.18 1.27 -6.97
C VAL A 61 0.39 2.38 -7.99
N LYS A 62 -0.15 3.57 -7.71
CA LYS A 62 -0.09 4.76 -8.56
C LYS A 62 -0.59 4.48 -9.98
N TYR A 63 0.34 4.37 -10.92
CA TYR A 63 0.08 4.26 -12.35
C TYR A 63 0.50 2.89 -12.90
N SER A 64 0.75 1.92 -12.01
CA SER A 64 1.08 0.55 -12.42
C SER A 64 -0.03 -0.13 -13.22
N GLY A 65 -1.25 0.42 -13.21
CA GLY A 65 -2.32 -0.01 -14.13
C GLY A 65 -1.93 0.07 -15.61
N HIS A 66 -1.00 0.95 -16.00
CA HIS A 66 -0.47 0.98 -17.37
C HIS A 66 0.40 -0.25 -17.67
N SER A 67 1.20 -0.68 -16.70
CA SER A 67 1.97 -1.92 -16.77
C SER A 67 1.02 -3.12 -16.78
N ALA A 68 0.05 -3.16 -15.88
CA ALA A 68 -0.98 -4.21 -15.83
C ALA A 68 -1.65 -4.41 -17.19
N ARG A 69 -2.12 -3.33 -17.81
CA ARG A 69 -2.74 -3.37 -19.14
C ARG A 69 -1.80 -3.89 -20.23
N ARG A 70 -0.52 -3.49 -20.22
CA ARG A 70 0.48 -4.00 -21.18
C ARG A 70 0.71 -5.50 -21.04
N HIS A 71 0.60 -6.03 -19.83
CA HIS A 71 0.76 -7.44 -19.54
C HIS A 71 -0.56 -8.23 -19.54
N GLY A 72 -1.66 -7.65 -20.05
CA GLY A 72 -2.95 -8.33 -20.15
C GLY A 72 -3.65 -8.59 -18.82
N LEU A 73 -3.21 -7.95 -17.73
CA LEU A 73 -3.88 -8.02 -16.44
C LEU A 73 -5.16 -7.16 -16.43
N PRO A 74 -6.16 -7.53 -15.61
CA PRO A 74 -7.40 -6.77 -15.52
C PRO A 74 -7.19 -5.36 -14.92
N ALA A 75 -8.21 -4.53 -15.04
CA ALA A 75 -8.27 -3.26 -14.32
C ALA A 75 -8.16 -3.46 -12.81
N GLY A 76 -7.59 -2.47 -12.11
CA GLY A 76 -7.43 -2.53 -10.67
C GLY A 76 -8.79 -2.43 -9.97
N ASP A 77 -9.10 -3.41 -9.13
CA ASP A 77 -10.22 -3.35 -8.19
C ASP A 77 -10.01 -2.19 -7.18
N LEU A 78 -8.76 -1.89 -6.85
CA LEU A 78 -8.33 -0.75 -6.03
C LEU A 78 -7.05 -0.13 -6.59
N THR A 79 -7.02 1.20 -6.71
CA THR A 79 -5.79 1.94 -7.04
C THR A 79 -5.34 2.83 -5.89
N PHE A 80 -4.09 2.69 -5.45
CA PHE A 80 -3.49 3.57 -4.45
C PHE A 80 -2.87 4.81 -5.11
N LEU A 81 -3.49 5.97 -4.91
CA LEU A 81 -3.09 7.24 -5.53
C LEU A 81 -2.59 8.25 -4.50
N THR A 82 -1.61 9.06 -4.89
CA THR A 82 -1.25 10.26 -4.12
C THR A 82 -2.05 11.47 -4.58
N HIS A 83 -2.11 12.53 -3.76
CA HIS A 83 -2.69 13.82 -4.17
C HIS A 83 -2.06 14.45 -5.43
N LYS A 84 -0.88 13.99 -5.85
CA LYS A 84 -0.17 14.49 -7.05
C LYS A 84 -0.60 13.80 -8.34
N ALA A 85 -1.54 12.85 -8.29
CA ALA A 85 -2.08 12.22 -9.49
C ALA A 85 -2.79 13.27 -10.34
N THR A 86 -2.42 13.34 -11.62
CA THR A 86 -3.00 14.29 -12.59
C THR A 86 -3.87 13.51 -13.59
N PRO A 87 -4.85 14.16 -14.26
CA PRO A 87 -5.65 13.50 -15.29
C PRO A 87 -4.80 12.84 -16.38
N GLY A 88 -3.67 13.46 -16.77
CA GLY A 88 -2.75 12.90 -17.76
C GLY A 88 -2.14 11.57 -17.33
N HIS A 89 -1.74 11.41 -16.07
CA HIS A 89 -1.21 10.15 -15.56
C HIS A 89 -2.26 9.02 -15.53
N LEU A 90 -3.54 9.39 -15.36
CA LEU A 90 -4.65 8.45 -15.24
C LEU A 90 -5.33 8.15 -16.58
N LYS A 91 -4.95 8.85 -17.65
CA LYS A 91 -5.55 8.71 -18.97
C LYS A 91 -5.43 7.28 -19.46
N GLY A 92 -6.57 6.63 -19.75
CA GLY A 92 -6.59 5.25 -20.27
C GLY A 92 -6.53 4.17 -19.19
N LEU A 93 -6.56 4.52 -17.91
CA LEU A 93 -6.76 3.59 -16.80
C LEU A 93 -8.24 3.53 -16.44
N GLU A 94 -8.78 2.31 -16.32
CA GLU A 94 -10.05 2.07 -15.65
C GLU A 94 -9.79 2.05 -14.14
N ILE A 95 -10.48 2.91 -13.39
CA ILE A 95 -10.31 3.07 -11.94
C ILE A 95 -11.65 2.83 -11.27
N ARG A 96 -11.76 1.73 -10.52
CA ARG A 96 -13.00 1.32 -9.83
C ARG A 96 -13.08 1.93 -8.44
N ASN A 97 -12.09 1.61 -7.60
CA ASN A 97 -11.95 2.18 -6.26
C ASN A 97 -10.59 2.86 -6.11
N VAL A 98 -10.55 3.90 -5.29
CA VAL A 98 -9.33 4.66 -5.00
C VAL A 98 -9.07 4.70 -3.51
N LEU A 99 -7.86 4.32 -3.11
CA LEU A 99 -7.32 4.71 -1.81
C LEU A 99 -6.40 5.90 -2.04
N ARG A 100 -6.79 7.09 -1.56
CA ARG A 100 -6.04 8.32 -1.81
C ARG A 100 -5.24 8.77 -0.60
N LEU A 101 -3.95 8.96 -0.80
CA LEU A 101 -3.06 9.60 0.16
C LEU A 101 -3.11 11.13 0.02
N ARG A 102 -3.58 11.81 1.06
CA ARG A 102 -3.66 13.28 1.14
C ARG A 102 -2.89 13.82 2.34
N ARG A 103 -2.51 15.10 2.31
CA ARG A 103 -1.91 15.76 3.49
C ARG A 103 -2.95 15.98 4.60
N ARG A 104 -4.17 16.35 4.23
CA ARG A 104 -5.31 16.60 5.14
C ARG A 104 -6.59 16.10 4.49
N LEU A 105 -7.57 15.73 5.32
CA LEU A 105 -8.92 15.43 4.85
C LEU A 105 -9.63 16.75 4.46
N PRO A 106 -10.32 16.81 3.32
CA PRO A 106 -11.31 17.86 3.05
C PRO A 106 -12.36 17.89 4.18
N ARG A 107 -12.87 19.07 4.54
CA ARG A 107 -13.85 19.22 5.64
C ARG A 107 -15.07 18.29 5.50
N LEU A 108 -15.60 18.17 4.29
CA LEU A 108 -16.71 17.26 3.99
C LEU A 108 -16.34 15.79 4.21
N ALA A 109 -15.15 15.37 3.78
CA ALA A 109 -14.66 14.01 4.00
C ALA A 109 -14.39 13.74 5.49
N ALA A 110 -13.91 14.73 6.24
CA ALA A 110 -13.73 14.63 7.68
C ALA A 110 -15.06 14.47 8.42
N MET A 111 -16.09 15.23 8.02
CA MET A 111 -17.45 15.08 8.56
C MET A 111 -18.08 13.73 8.18
N ALA A 112 -18.02 13.34 6.91
CA ALA A 112 -18.54 12.04 6.46
C ALA A 112 -17.89 10.89 7.25
N ARG A 113 -16.59 10.95 7.45
CA ARG A 113 -15.83 9.99 8.27
C ARG A 113 -16.23 10.03 9.75
N TRP A 114 -16.48 11.21 10.32
CA TRP A 114 -16.96 11.35 11.70
C TRP A 114 -18.29 10.63 11.92
N PHE A 115 -19.18 10.68 10.92
CA PHE A 115 -20.45 9.95 10.94
C PHE A 115 -20.37 8.51 10.41
N GLY A 116 -19.16 8.00 10.12
CA GLY A 116 -18.96 6.61 9.67
C GLY A 116 -19.41 6.31 8.24
N VAL A 117 -19.55 7.33 7.38
CA VAL A 117 -20.01 7.14 6.00
C VAL A 117 -18.86 6.65 5.10
N ALA A 118 -19.02 5.45 4.53
CA ALA A 118 -18.07 4.79 3.63
C ALA A 118 -18.51 4.76 2.14
N GLY A 119 -19.54 5.53 1.77
CA GLY A 119 -20.24 5.38 0.48
C GLY A 119 -19.50 5.84 -0.79
N SER A 120 -18.35 6.50 -0.74
CA SER A 120 -17.65 6.97 -1.94
C SER A 120 -16.72 5.92 -2.54
N SER A 121 -16.60 5.85 -3.87
CA SER A 121 -15.58 5.04 -4.57
C SER A 121 -14.13 5.43 -4.22
N GLU A 122 -13.94 6.54 -3.50
CA GLU A 122 -12.67 6.98 -2.93
C GLU A 122 -12.69 6.87 -1.40
N ALA A 123 -11.74 6.14 -0.83
CA ALA A 123 -11.32 6.27 0.57
C ALA A 123 -10.09 7.18 0.64
N THR A 124 -9.93 7.89 1.76
CA THR A 124 -8.76 8.75 1.99
C THR A 124 -8.00 8.32 3.24
N ILE A 125 -6.67 8.25 3.11
CA ILE A 125 -5.73 8.20 4.24
C ILE A 125 -4.87 9.46 4.23
N THR A 126 -4.60 10.01 5.39
CA THR A 126 -3.71 11.17 5.54
C THR A 126 -2.25 10.74 5.69
N HIS A 127 -1.32 11.67 5.50
CA HIS A 127 0.11 11.41 5.73
C HIS A 127 0.40 10.96 7.18
N THR A 128 -0.30 11.54 8.16
CA THR A 128 -0.16 11.17 9.58
C THR A 128 -0.71 9.77 9.84
N GLU A 129 -1.86 9.45 9.25
CA GLU A 129 -2.47 8.11 9.39
C GLU A 129 -1.63 7.03 8.72
N ARG A 130 -1.08 7.33 7.54
CA ARG A 130 -0.09 6.49 6.88
C ARG A 130 1.11 6.22 7.79
N ASP A 131 1.70 7.26 8.38
CA ASP A 131 2.86 7.11 9.25
C ASP A 131 2.52 6.24 10.47
N ARG A 132 1.31 6.39 11.03
CA ARG A 132 0.81 5.53 12.11
C ARG A 132 0.63 4.08 11.67
N LEU A 133 0.05 3.83 10.49
CA LEU A 133 -0.10 2.47 9.94
C LEU A 133 1.26 1.79 9.78
N VAL A 134 2.23 2.49 9.21
CA VAL A 134 3.60 1.98 9.04
C VAL A 134 4.26 1.72 10.39
N LEU A 135 4.19 2.66 11.33
CA LEU A 135 4.75 2.49 12.68
C LEU A 135 4.16 1.29 13.42
N GLN A 136 2.85 1.11 13.38
CA GLN A 136 2.21 0.02 14.10
C GLN A 136 2.45 -1.34 13.43
N THR A 137 2.64 -1.36 12.11
CA THR A 137 2.92 -2.60 11.38
C THR A 137 4.38 -3.00 11.50
N LEU A 138 5.31 -2.03 11.43
CA LEU A 138 6.76 -2.29 11.30
C LEU A 138 7.58 -1.93 12.54
N GLY A 139 6.97 -1.30 13.55
CA GLY A 139 7.65 -0.79 14.73
C GLY A 139 8.50 0.47 14.50
N SER A 140 8.78 0.86 13.24
CA SER A 140 9.56 2.06 12.91
C SER A 140 9.15 2.68 11.57
N LEU A 141 9.36 4.00 11.43
CA LEU A 141 9.21 4.71 10.15
C LEU A 141 10.46 4.60 9.26
N PHE A 142 11.61 4.29 9.86
CA PHE A 142 12.94 4.39 9.28
C PHE A 142 13.75 3.14 9.59
N ALA A 143 13.30 2.00 9.06
CA ALA A 143 13.87 0.69 9.40
C ALA A 143 15.39 0.55 9.13
N SER A 144 16.00 1.44 8.33
CA SER A 144 17.44 1.41 8.00
C SER A 144 18.33 2.41 8.77
N GLY A 145 17.84 3.06 9.83
CA GLY A 145 18.72 3.68 10.84
C GLY A 145 19.62 4.85 10.41
N GLY A 146 19.32 5.60 9.35
CA GLY A 146 20.15 6.79 9.04
C GLY A 146 19.69 7.76 7.96
N GLY A 147 18.65 7.43 7.20
CA GLY A 147 18.29 8.18 6.00
C GLY A 147 17.09 9.13 6.11
N ASP A 148 16.37 9.21 7.23
CA ASP A 148 15.15 10.04 7.42
C ASP A 148 14.14 10.03 6.25
N LYS A 149 14.15 8.96 5.44
CA LYS A 149 13.32 8.82 4.24
C LYS A 149 12.20 7.83 4.50
N ARG A 150 11.01 8.23 4.10
CA ARG A 150 9.81 7.41 4.28
C ARG A 150 9.78 6.28 3.25
N PRO A 151 9.20 5.11 3.61
CA PRO A 151 9.01 4.02 2.67
C PRO A 151 8.22 4.43 1.42
N SER A 152 8.39 3.66 0.35
CA SER A 152 7.66 3.86 -0.89
C SER A 152 6.16 3.59 -0.74
N ASN A 153 5.41 3.98 -1.76
CA ASN A 153 3.96 3.79 -1.78
C ASN A 153 3.57 2.30 -1.84
N GLY A 154 4.47 1.43 -2.33
CA GLY A 154 4.27 -0.02 -2.31
C GLY A 154 4.30 -0.56 -0.89
N VAL A 155 5.36 -0.24 -0.14
CA VAL A 155 5.50 -0.63 1.27
C VAL A 155 4.34 -0.09 2.11
N VAL A 156 3.98 1.19 1.92
CA VAL A 156 2.82 1.80 2.58
C VAL A 156 1.53 1.02 2.33
N LEU A 157 1.30 0.58 1.09
CA LEU A 157 0.09 -0.16 0.73
C LEU A 157 0.10 -1.56 1.33
N ILE A 158 1.26 -2.22 1.40
CA ILE A 158 1.42 -3.51 2.09
C ILE A 158 1.12 -3.32 3.58
N SER A 159 1.69 -2.31 4.24
CA SER A 159 1.39 -2.01 5.65
C SER A 159 -0.08 -1.73 5.88
N TYR A 160 -0.73 -1.00 4.97
CA TYR A 160 -2.18 -0.79 5.02
C TYR A 160 -2.95 -2.12 4.91
N ALA A 161 -2.60 -2.99 3.96
CA ALA A 161 -3.25 -4.28 3.76
C ALA A 161 -3.09 -5.20 4.98
N ILE A 162 -1.91 -5.23 5.60
CA ILE A 162 -1.68 -5.95 6.86
C ILE A 162 -2.59 -5.39 7.96
N ALA A 163 -2.59 -4.06 8.14
CA ALA A 163 -3.31 -3.42 9.24
C ALA A 163 -4.84 -3.58 9.15
N VAL A 164 -5.40 -3.62 7.95
CA VAL A 164 -6.85 -3.87 7.76
C VAL A 164 -7.21 -5.35 7.76
N GLY A 165 -6.23 -6.26 7.79
CA GLY A 165 -6.43 -7.70 7.95
C GLY A 165 -6.63 -8.48 6.64
N ILE A 166 -5.99 -8.07 5.54
CA ILE A 166 -6.07 -8.83 4.28
C ILE A 166 -5.45 -10.23 4.45
N PRO A 167 -6.15 -11.31 4.01
CA PRO A 167 -5.76 -12.69 4.33
C PRO A 167 -4.47 -13.16 3.66
N GLN A 168 -4.18 -12.68 2.44
CA GLN A 168 -2.95 -12.98 1.72
C GLN A 168 -2.59 -11.81 0.82
N ILE A 169 -1.31 -11.46 0.77
CA ILE A 169 -0.81 -10.31 0.01
C ILE A 169 0.33 -10.80 -0.89
N ILE A 170 0.06 -10.89 -2.19
CA ILE A 170 1.02 -11.29 -3.22
C ILE A 170 1.51 -10.03 -3.91
N VAL A 171 2.82 -9.83 -3.95
CA VAL A 171 3.42 -8.59 -4.45
C VAL A 171 4.28 -8.86 -5.68
N ALA A 172 4.09 -8.05 -6.72
CA ALA A 172 4.90 -8.04 -7.93
C ALA A 172 5.27 -6.61 -8.31
N GLY A 173 6.34 -6.42 -9.09
CA GLY A 173 6.72 -5.10 -9.58
C GLY A 173 7.22 -4.16 -8.47
N LEU A 174 7.66 -4.69 -7.33
CA LEU A 174 8.51 -3.99 -6.39
C LEU A 174 9.96 -4.36 -6.68
N SER A 175 10.83 -3.36 -6.70
CA SER A 175 12.26 -3.59 -6.93
C SER A 175 13.04 -2.74 -5.95
N VAL A 176 13.94 -3.40 -5.25
CA VAL A 176 14.87 -2.78 -4.30
C VAL A 176 16.19 -2.38 -4.97
N ASP A 177 16.56 -3.02 -6.08
CA ASP A 177 17.88 -2.77 -6.71
C ASP A 177 17.80 -2.12 -8.10
N ARG A 178 16.73 -2.38 -8.88
CA ARG A 178 16.57 -1.83 -10.24
C ARG A 178 16.08 -0.38 -10.22
N ASP A 179 16.79 0.51 -10.92
CA ASP A 179 16.36 1.89 -11.14
C ASP A 179 15.31 2.00 -12.26
N GLY A 180 14.44 3.00 -12.15
CA GLY A 180 13.40 3.29 -13.15
C GLY A 180 11.96 2.98 -12.73
N HIS A 181 11.03 3.56 -13.49
CA HIS A 181 9.60 3.26 -13.46
C HIS A 181 9.18 2.78 -14.85
N ASP A 182 8.46 1.67 -14.93
CA ASP A 182 8.01 1.07 -16.19
C ASP A 182 7.14 2.01 -17.05
N TYR A 183 6.53 3.03 -16.43
CA TYR A 183 5.71 4.04 -17.09
C TYR A 183 6.42 5.38 -17.35
N ASN A 184 7.68 5.55 -16.96
CA ASN A 184 8.43 6.80 -17.17
C ASN A 184 9.94 6.52 -17.36
N PRO A 185 10.44 6.54 -18.61
CA PRO A 185 11.85 6.32 -18.91
C PRO A 185 12.78 7.44 -18.39
N ASN A 186 12.23 8.62 -18.04
CA ASN A 186 12.97 9.74 -17.45
C ASN A 186 12.80 9.81 -15.91
N ALA A 187 12.41 8.70 -15.28
CA ALA A 187 12.23 8.65 -13.83
C ALA A 187 13.54 8.84 -13.09
N LYS A 188 13.56 9.75 -12.11
CA LYS A 188 14.69 9.94 -11.19
C LYS A 188 15.04 8.61 -10.49
N PRO A 189 16.34 8.34 -10.21
CA PRO A 189 16.78 7.13 -9.49
C PRO A 189 16.00 6.94 -8.18
N ARG A 190 15.72 5.68 -7.84
CA ARG A 190 14.86 5.34 -6.69
C ARG A 190 15.55 5.75 -5.39
N ARG A 191 15.00 6.77 -4.72
CA ARG A 191 15.61 7.35 -3.51
C ARG A 191 15.40 6.55 -2.23
N HIS A 192 14.56 5.50 -2.26
CA HIS A 192 14.05 4.81 -1.06
C HIS A 192 14.47 3.33 -0.97
N LYS A 193 15.53 2.90 -1.69
CA LYS A 193 15.89 1.48 -1.84
C LYS A 193 16.19 0.81 -0.50
N GLU A 194 17.03 1.44 0.32
CA GLU A 194 17.44 0.91 1.63
C GLU A 194 16.28 0.91 2.63
N GLU A 195 15.44 1.95 2.63
CA GLU A 195 14.29 2.04 3.52
C GLU A 195 13.22 1.01 3.15
N ASP A 196 12.96 0.80 1.86
CA ASP A 196 12.04 -0.24 1.38
C ASP A 196 12.56 -1.63 1.74
N LYS A 197 13.86 -1.89 1.54
CA LYS A 197 14.49 -3.18 1.86
C LYS A 197 14.38 -3.49 3.36
N ALA A 198 14.70 -2.52 4.22
CA ALA A 198 14.59 -2.69 5.65
C ALA A 198 13.13 -2.87 6.11
N ALA A 199 12.19 -2.10 5.55
CA ALA A 199 10.78 -2.26 5.85
C ALA A 199 10.25 -3.64 5.42
N LEU A 200 10.62 -4.13 4.23
CA LEU A 200 10.20 -5.42 3.73
C LEU A 200 10.80 -6.59 4.53
N ARG A 201 11.99 -6.43 5.11
CA ARG A 201 12.56 -7.41 6.06
C ARG A 201 11.74 -7.53 7.33
N GLU A 202 11.31 -6.40 7.90
CA GLU A 202 10.41 -6.43 9.06
C GLU A 202 9.06 -7.03 8.69
N ILE A 203 8.52 -6.73 7.50
CA ILE A 203 7.30 -7.36 6.98
C ILE A 203 7.48 -8.88 6.87
N ALA A 204 8.58 -9.36 6.30
CA ALA A 204 8.84 -10.79 6.16
C ALA A 204 8.85 -11.52 7.52
N ARG A 205 9.33 -10.85 8.57
CA ARG A 205 9.36 -11.39 9.93
C ARG A 205 7.99 -11.37 10.62
N LEU A 206 7.21 -10.31 10.42
CA LEU A 206 5.99 -10.03 11.19
C LEU A 206 4.71 -10.50 10.49
N ALA A 207 4.72 -10.59 9.16
CA ALA A 207 3.54 -10.80 8.34
C ALA A 207 3.80 -11.91 7.30
N PRO A 208 3.76 -13.20 7.71
CA PRO A 208 4.03 -14.33 6.84
C PRO A 208 3.02 -14.48 5.68
N GLN A 209 1.88 -13.80 5.74
CA GLN A 209 0.90 -13.74 4.66
C GLN A 209 1.33 -12.84 3.49
N VAL A 210 2.42 -12.09 3.63
CA VAL A 210 3.01 -11.30 2.54
C VAL A 210 4.06 -12.13 1.81
N VAL A 211 3.84 -12.30 0.51
CA VAL A 211 4.71 -13.06 -0.38
C VAL A 211 5.03 -12.23 -1.62
N THR A 212 6.14 -12.52 -2.26
CA THR A 212 6.59 -11.83 -3.49
C THR A 212 6.70 -12.81 -4.63
N THR A 213 6.45 -12.37 -5.86
CA THR A 213 6.75 -13.15 -7.08
C THR A 213 8.15 -12.87 -7.64
N GLU A 214 8.82 -11.84 -7.12
CA GLU A 214 10.16 -11.43 -7.51
C GLU A 214 11.22 -12.20 -6.70
N ALA A 215 12.03 -13.04 -7.36
CA ALA A 215 13.08 -13.83 -6.72
C ALA A 215 14.15 -12.96 -6.06
N ASP A 216 14.64 -11.94 -6.77
CA ASP A 216 15.63 -10.99 -6.25
C ASP A 216 15.11 -10.29 -4.98
N LEU A 217 13.82 -9.94 -4.95
CA LEU A 217 13.20 -9.29 -3.79
C LEU A 217 13.10 -10.27 -2.61
N ALA A 218 12.73 -11.52 -2.86
CA ALA A 218 12.66 -12.57 -1.85
C ALA A 218 14.03 -12.77 -1.19
N GLU A 219 15.09 -12.89 -1.99
CA GLU A 219 16.46 -13.03 -1.50
C GLU A 219 16.92 -11.79 -0.69
N ALA A 220 16.65 -10.60 -1.22
CA ALA A 220 17.11 -9.35 -0.62
C ALA A 220 16.41 -9.00 0.72
N THR A 221 15.16 -9.43 0.89
CA THR A 221 14.28 -9.03 2.00
C THR A 221 13.88 -10.17 2.93
N GLY A 222 14.06 -11.42 2.52
CA GLY A 222 13.57 -12.60 3.25
C GLY A 222 12.07 -12.85 3.10
N LEU A 223 11.36 -12.09 2.25
CA LEU A 223 9.98 -12.40 1.91
C LEU A 223 9.89 -13.79 1.27
N ALA A 224 8.85 -14.55 1.61
CA ALA A 224 8.62 -15.83 0.97
C ALA A 224 8.28 -15.63 -0.52
N LEU A 225 8.88 -16.47 -1.37
CA LEU A 225 8.56 -16.51 -2.79
C LEU A 225 7.19 -17.19 -2.97
N TYR A 226 6.29 -16.52 -3.69
CA TYR A 226 4.99 -17.06 -4.06
C TYR A 226 5.18 -18.24 -5.01
N ARG A 227 4.56 -19.37 -4.66
CA ARG A 227 4.49 -20.57 -5.49
C ARG A 227 3.01 -20.88 -5.74
N PRO A 228 2.55 -20.90 -7.00
CA PRO A 228 1.16 -21.17 -7.36
C PRO A 228 0.74 -22.62 -7.09
#